data_AF-A0A7V0YZB2-F1
#
_entry.id   AF-A0A7V0YZB2-F1
#
_cell.length_a   1.000
_cell.length_b   1.000
_cell.length_c   1.000
_cell.angle_alpha   90.00
_cell.angle_beta   90.00
_cell.angle_gamma   90.00
#
_symmetry.space_group_name_H-M   'P 1'
#
loop_
_entity.id
_entity.type
_entity.pdbx_description
1 polymer ?
#
loop_
_entity_poly.entity_id
_entity_poly.type
_entity_poly.pdbx_seq_one_letter_code
_entity_poly.pdbx_strand_id
1 'polypeptide(L)'
;MKTIETLKSLRALINARNLKLLLKSKWVIFGVGPIVLLIGVPFVIGVGHLLTTHPAICLSCHARQSSLPMWAPSKIHPERVTCVNCHAKPGQLFPRYFFADERVNENCLVCHKSMTERELEEAHHVKIAHKLHVQDSKLMCIDCHRNIAHEKIEAGTNRPRKLTCVECHEEDFSGGPEACMKCHIKIPVKSLSPS
;
A
#
# COMPACT_ATOMS: atom_id res chain seq x y z
N MET A 1 -49.48 5.12 -0.74
CA MET A 1 -50.29 5.75 -1.81
C MET A 1 -49.78 7.14 -2.22
N LYS A 2 -49.51 8.09 -1.29
CA LYS A 2 -49.00 9.43 -1.63
C LYS A 2 -47.66 9.48 -2.41
N THR A 3 -46.77 8.52 -2.18
CA THR A 3 -45.46 8.40 -2.88
C THR A 3 -45.57 7.98 -4.36
N ILE A 4 -46.67 7.36 -4.77
CA ILE A 4 -46.87 6.91 -6.16
C ILE A 4 -47.45 8.05 -7.02
N GLU A 5 -48.28 8.91 -6.43
CA GLU A 5 -48.80 10.11 -7.10
C GLU A 5 -47.72 11.19 -7.30
N THR A 6 -46.80 11.35 -6.34
CA THR A 6 -45.64 12.26 -6.51
C THR A 6 -44.71 11.80 -7.63
N LEU A 7 -44.49 10.49 -7.80
CA LEU A 7 -43.71 9.91 -8.91
C LEU A 7 -44.41 10.08 -10.27
N LYS A 8 -45.74 9.97 -10.34
CA LYS A 8 -46.51 10.23 -11.57
C LYS A 8 -46.49 11.72 -11.94
N SER A 9 -46.58 12.62 -10.97
CA SER A 9 -46.47 14.08 -11.14
C SER A 9 -45.09 14.49 -11.67
N LEU A 10 -44.01 13.92 -11.12
CA LEU A 10 -42.64 14.16 -11.59
C LEU A 10 -42.40 13.66 -13.03
N ARG A 11 -43.03 12.54 -13.44
CA ARG A 11 -42.99 12.05 -14.83
C ARG A 11 -43.76 12.94 -15.80
N ALA A 12 -44.86 13.56 -15.37
CA ALA A 12 -45.66 14.45 -16.22
C ALA A 12 -44.94 15.79 -16.50
N LEU A 13 -44.07 16.24 -15.60
CA LEU A 13 -43.25 17.46 -15.76
C LEU A 13 -42.14 17.33 -16.81
N ILE A 14 -41.75 16.10 -17.19
CA ILE A 14 -40.66 15.85 -18.15
C ILE A 14 -41.21 15.10 -19.36
N ASN A 15 -41.93 15.81 -20.22
CA ASN A 15 -42.32 15.30 -21.54
C ASN A 15 -41.08 15.22 -22.44
N ALA A 16 -40.87 14.11 -23.16
CA ALA A 16 -39.67 13.86 -23.99
C ALA A 16 -39.41 14.97 -25.04
N ARG A 17 -40.47 15.65 -25.50
CA ARG A 17 -40.40 16.78 -26.43
C ARG A 17 -39.81 18.04 -25.78
N ASN A 18 -40.20 18.35 -24.55
CA ASN A 18 -39.66 19.47 -23.77
C ASN A 18 -38.22 19.21 -23.34
N LEU A 19 -37.87 17.96 -23.00
CA LEU A 19 -36.50 17.57 -22.69
C LEU A 19 -35.56 17.75 -23.89
N LYS A 20 -35.97 17.35 -25.10
CA LYS A 20 -35.18 17.58 -26.34
C LYS A 20 -34.98 19.07 -26.64
N LEU A 21 -35.99 19.91 -26.40
CA LEU A 21 -35.87 21.36 -26.57
C LEU A 21 -34.91 21.98 -25.54
N LEU A 22 -35.01 21.55 -24.28
CA LEU A 22 -34.16 22.03 -23.18
C LEU A 22 -32.68 21.62 -23.40
N LEU A 23 -32.43 20.36 -23.79
CA LEU A 23 -31.08 19.86 -24.11
C LEU A 23 -30.45 20.56 -25.33
N LYS A 24 -31.26 21.05 -26.27
CA LYS A 24 -30.80 21.84 -27.44
C LYS A 24 -30.62 23.32 -27.13
N SER A 25 -30.98 23.78 -25.92
CA SER A 25 -30.77 25.17 -25.51
C SER A 25 -29.29 25.49 -25.44
N LYS A 26 -28.89 26.64 -26.00
CA LYS A 26 -27.51 27.12 -25.96
C LYS A 26 -26.97 27.22 -24.52
N TRP A 27 -27.82 27.52 -23.55
CA TRP A 27 -27.46 27.54 -22.12
C TRP A 27 -27.11 26.16 -21.56
N VAL A 28 -27.80 25.11 -22.01
CA VAL A 28 -27.50 23.74 -21.59
C VAL A 28 -26.25 23.22 -22.29
N ILE A 29 -26.07 23.53 -23.56
CA ILE A 29 -24.90 23.09 -24.34
C ILE A 29 -23.61 23.79 -23.92
N PHE A 30 -23.65 25.12 -23.69
CA PHE A 30 -22.46 25.91 -23.38
C PHE A 30 -22.27 26.22 -21.89
N GLY A 31 -23.30 26.03 -21.06
CA GLY A 31 -23.23 26.24 -19.62
C GLY A 31 -23.23 24.93 -18.85
N VAL A 32 -24.39 24.27 -18.78
CA VAL A 32 -24.60 23.09 -17.92
C VAL A 32 -23.79 21.87 -18.39
N GLY A 33 -23.74 21.61 -19.69
CA GLY A 33 -23.05 20.45 -20.27
C GLY A 33 -21.56 20.39 -19.92
N PRO A 34 -20.78 21.47 -20.16
CA PRO A 34 -19.38 21.53 -19.77
C PRO A 34 -19.17 21.38 -18.26
N ILE A 35 -20.02 21.98 -17.42
CA ILE A 35 -19.94 21.83 -15.96
C ILE A 35 -20.18 20.37 -15.54
N VAL A 36 -21.19 19.72 -16.12
CA VAL A 36 -21.48 18.31 -15.87
C VAL A 36 -20.34 17.41 -16.31
N LEU A 37 -19.66 17.71 -17.42
CA LEU A 37 -18.48 16.97 -17.86
C LEU A 37 -17.28 17.20 -16.93
N LEU A 38 -17.01 18.46 -16.58
CA LEU A 38 -15.90 18.84 -15.70
C LEU A 38 -16.03 18.27 -14.28
N ILE A 39 -17.24 18.04 -13.79
CA ILE A 39 -17.48 17.42 -12.49
C ILE A 39 -17.65 15.91 -12.63
N GLY A 40 -18.45 15.48 -13.61
CA GLY A 40 -18.82 14.08 -13.80
C GLY A 40 -17.64 13.19 -14.19
N VAL A 41 -16.75 13.67 -15.06
CA VAL A 41 -15.58 12.87 -15.47
C VAL A 41 -14.62 12.62 -14.30
N PRO A 42 -14.15 13.64 -13.55
CA PRO A 42 -13.33 13.41 -12.36
C PRO A 42 -14.03 12.59 -11.28
N PHE A 43 -15.35 12.77 -11.11
CA PHE A 43 -16.12 11.98 -10.16
C PHE A 43 -16.09 10.49 -10.51
N VAL A 44 -16.37 10.13 -11.77
CA VAL A 44 -16.35 8.72 -12.22
C VAL A 44 -14.93 8.14 -12.09
N ILE A 45 -13.90 8.91 -12.46
CA ILE A 45 -12.50 8.50 -12.30
C ILE A 45 -12.16 8.29 -10.82
N GLY A 46 -12.54 9.22 -9.95
CA GLY A 46 -12.29 9.15 -8.50
C GLY A 46 -12.98 7.95 -7.86
N VAL A 47 -14.24 7.69 -8.22
CA VAL A 47 -14.98 6.51 -7.77
C VAL A 47 -14.30 5.22 -8.24
N GLY A 48 -13.94 5.12 -9.53
CA GLY A 48 -13.24 3.95 -10.05
C GLY A 48 -11.89 3.72 -9.37
N HIS A 49 -11.14 4.80 -9.09
CA HIS A 49 -9.86 4.70 -8.41
C HIS A 49 -10.06 4.21 -6.98
N LEU A 50 -10.97 4.83 -6.22
CA LEU A 50 -11.30 4.42 -4.85
C LEU A 50 -11.72 2.95 -4.78
N LEU A 51 -12.59 2.50 -5.71
CA LEU A 51 -13.05 1.12 -5.75
C LEU A 51 -11.94 0.09 -6.06
N THR A 52 -10.84 0.52 -6.69
CA THR A 52 -9.72 -0.34 -7.06
C THR A 52 -8.51 -0.22 -6.14
N THR A 53 -8.45 0.80 -5.28
CA THR A 53 -7.34 1.02 -4.34
C THR A 53 -7.73 0.88 -2.88
N HIS A 54 -9.03 0.91 -2.55
CA HIS A 54 -9.49 0.78 -1.18
C HIS A 54 -9.32 -0.65 -0.64
N PRO A 55 -8.83 -0.88 0.59
CA PRO A 55 -8.56 -2.22 1.14
C PRO A 55 -9.75 -3.20 1.10
N ALA A 56 -10.98 -2.67 1.13
CA ALA A 56 -12.21 -3.46 1.01
C ALA A 56 -12.28 -4.29 -0.29
N ILE A 57 -11.64 -3.86 -1.39
CA ILE A 57 -11.62 -4.64 -2.62
C ILE A 57 -10.87 -5.97 -2.42
N CYS A 58 -9.78 -5.95 -1.66
CA CYS A 58 -9.00 -7.14 -1.36
C CYS A 58 -9.83 -8.11 -0.50
N LEU A 59 -10.55 -7.59 0.50
CA LEU A 59 -11.43 -8.38 1.38
C LEU A 59 -12.61 -9.01 0.63
N SER A 60 -13.03 -8.46 -0.51
CA SER A 60 -14.09 -9.08 -1.33
C SER A 60 -13.72 -10.47 -1.83
N CYS A 61 -12.43 -10.71 -2.09
CA CYS A 61 -11.89 -12.00 -2.53
C CYS A 61 -11.21 -12.74 -1.36
N HIS A 62 -10.51 -12.02 -0.48
CA HIS A 62 -9.81 -12.55 0.68
C HIS A 62 -10.67 -12.58 1.96
N ALA A 63 -11.99 -12.75 1.82
CA ALA A 63 -12.96 -12.65 2.91
C ALA A 63 -12.68 -13.59 4.09
N ARG A 64 -12.07 -14.77 3.83
CA ARG A 64 -11.74 -15.78 4.84
C ARG A 64 -10.34 -15.59 5.47
N GLN A 65 -9.54 -14.65 4.98
CA GLN A 65 -8.21 -14.32 5.52
C GLN A 65 -8.27 -13.13 6.50
N SER A 66 -9.43 -12.90 7.10
CA SER A 66 -9.77 -11.74 7.92
C SER A 66 -9.14 -11.75 9.32
N SER A 67 -7.95 -12.33 9.53
CA SER A 67 -7.25 -12.06 10.78
C SER A 67 -6.97 -10.56 10.81
N LEU A 68 -7.74 -9.83 11.63
CA LEU A 68 -7.68 -8.37 11.80
C LEU A 68 -6.24 -7.81 11.86
N PRO A 69 -5.25 -8.49 12.46
CA PRO A 69 -3.87 -8.00 12.47
C PRO A 69 -3.21 -7.88 11.09
N MET A 70 -3.54 -8.77 10.14
CA MET A 70 -2.94 -8.70 8.80
C MET A 70 -3.43 -7.49 8.00
N TRP A 71 -4.64 -6.98 8.29
CA TRP A 71 -5.20 -5.83 7.59
C TRP A 71 -4.96 -4.52 8.36
N ALA A 72 -4.19 -4.58 9.44
CA ALA A 72 -3.87 -3.40 10.22
C ALA A 72 -2.98 -2.46 9.40
N PRO A 73 -3.16 -1.13 9.53
CA PRO A 73 -2.23 -0.17 8.99
C PRO A 73 -0.82 -0.42 9.51
N SER A 74 0.17 -0.25 8.64
CA SER A 74 1.58 -0.28 9.06
C SER A 74 1.83 0.85 10.05
N LYS A 75 2.55 0.56 11.14
CA LYS A 75 3.07 1.60 12.04
C LYS A 75 4.29 2.34 11.48
N ILE A 76 4.86 1.82 10.40
CA ILE A 76 6.11 2.30 9.80
C ILE A 76 5.84 3.23 8.63
N HIS A 77 4.90 2.86 7.76
CA HIS A 77 4.53 3.65 6.60
C HIS A 77 3.37 4.59 6.91
N PRO A 78 3.37 5.83 6.36
CA PRO A 78 2.25 6.76 6.55
C PRO A 78 0.99 6.24 5.86
N GLU A 79 -0.19 6.69 6.30
CA GLU A 79 -1.51 6.25 5.81
C GLU A 79 -1.70 6.40 4.30
N ARG A 80 -0.95 7.30 3.65
CA ARG A 80 -0.94 7.46 2.19
C ARG A 80 -0.38 6.24 1.43
N VAL A 81 0.37 5.36 2.11
CA VAL A 81 0.86 4.11 1.54
C VAL A 81 -0.18 3.03 1.80
N THR A 82 -0.86 2.63 0.74
CA THR A 82 -1.95 1.65 0.74
C THR A 82 -1.48 0.30 0.21
N CYS A 83 -2.33 -0.72 0.30
CA CYS A 83 -2.04 -2.08 -0.17
C CYS A 83 -1.56 -2.09 -1.64
N VAL A 84 -2.17 -1.27 -2.51
CA VAL A 84 -1.87 -1.26 -3.95
C VAL A 84 -0.50 -0.66 -4.27
N ASN A 85 0.07 0.13 -3.37
CA ASN A 85 1.42 0.66 -3.56
C ASN A 85 2.48 -0.45 -3.54
N CYS A 86 2.18 -1.58 -2.88
CA CYS A 86 3.07 -2.74 -2.80
C CYS A 86 2.55 -3.92 -3.64
N HIS A 87 1.24 -4.15 -3.68
CA HIS A 87 0.63 -5.32 -4.31
C HIS A 87 0.11 -5.10 -5.72
N ALA A 88 0.28 -3.92 -6.32
CA ALA A 88 -0.10 -3.65 -7.70
C ALA A 88 1.03 -3.00 -8.50
N LYS A 89 0.92 -3.00 -9.82
CA LYS A 89 1.90 -2.34 -10.68
C LYS A 89 1.85 -0.81 -10.43
N PRO A 90 2.98 -0.16 -10.12
CA PRO A 90 3.02 1.28 -9.87
C PRO A 90 2.54 2.10 -11.06
N GLY A 91 1.93 3.25 -10.79
CA GLY A 91 1.50 4.21 -11.81
C GLY A 91 0.18 3.88 -12.51
N GLN A 92 -0.51 2.81 -12.12
CA GLN A 92 -1.83 2.49 -12.66
C GLN A 92 -2.93 3.33 -11.98
N LEU A 93 -3.73 4.04 -12.80
CA LEU A 93 -4.90 4.78 -12.31
C LEU A 93 -6.01 3.84 -11.81
N PHE A 94 -6.16 2.67 -12.44
CA PHE A 94 -7.11 1.64 -12.02
C PHE A 94 -6.40 0.29 -11.99
N PRO A 95 -5.79 -0.10 -10.86
CA PRO A 95 -5.17 -1.40 -10.70
C PRO A 95 -6.18 -2.53 -10.94
N ARG A 96 -5.83 -3.48 -11.80
CA ARG A 96 -6.67 -4.67 -12.10
C ARG A 96 -6.01 -5.98 -11.72
N TYR A 97 -4.69 -5.97 -11.56
CA TYR A 97 -3.89 -7.14 -11.27
C TYR A 97 -3.14 -6.89 -9.97
N PHE A 98 -3.34 -7.79 -9.02
CA PHE A 98 -2.70 -7.74 -7.71
C PHE A 98 -1.81 -8.96 -7.55
N PHE A 99 -0.67 -8.79 -6.88
CA PHE A 99 0.33 -9.82 -6.66
C PHE A 99 0.88 -9.76 -5.25
N ALA A 100 1.27 -10.91 -4.71
CA ALA A 100 1.84 -11.05 -3.35
C ALA A 100 3.07 -11.97 -3.35
N ASP A 101 3.78 -11.99 -4.48
CA ASP A 101 5.01 -12.74 -4.71
C ASP A 101 6.21 -11.77 -4.85
N GLU A 102 7.32 -12.28 -5.37
CA GLU A 102 8.56 -11.53 -5.64
C GLU A 102 8.35 -10.19 -6.35
N ARG A 103 7.29 -10.02 -7.15
CA ARG A 103 6.98 -8.75 -7.85
C ARG A 103 6.73 -7.59 -6.88
N VAL A 104 6.35 -7.86 -5.63
CA VAL A 104 6.24 -6.84 -4.58
C VAL A 104 7.57 -6.14 -4.32
N ASN A 105 8.69 -6.85 -4.50
CA ASN A 105 10.02 -6.35 -4.17
C ASN A 105 10.39 -5.07 -4.93
N GLU A 106 10.05 -4.99 -6.21
CA GLU A 106 10.36 -3.82 -7.05
C GLU A 106 9.60 -2.57 -6.61
N ASN A 107 8.42 -2.75 -6.02
CA ASN A 107 7.57 -1.64 -5.59
C ASN A 107 8.15 -0.87 -4.41
N CYS A 108 9.00 -1.51 -3.60
CA CYS A 108 9.75 -0.85 -2.53
C CYS A 108 10.58 0.32 -3.10
N LEU A 109 11.22 0.09 -4.26
CA LEU A 109 12.15 1.02 -4.88
C LEU A 109 11.47 2.25 -5.49
N VAL A 110 10.15 2.25 -5.67
CA VAL A 110 9.40 3.44 -6.12
C VAL A 110 9.63 4.62 -5.17
N CYS A 111 9.65 4.33 -3.87
CA CYS A 111 9.90 5.31 -2.81
C CYS A 111 11.33 5.21 -2.25
N HIS A 112 11.90 4.01 -2.19
CA HIS A 112 13.22 3.73 -1.59
C HIS A 112 14.34 3.60 -2.63
N LYS A 113 14.48 4.59 -3.51
CA LYS A 113 15.32 4.52 -4.71
C LYS A 113 16.82 4.29 -4.47
N SER A 114 17.36 4.80 -3.36
CA SER A 114 18.81 4.88 -3.15
C SER A 114 19.33 3.99 -2.01
N MET A 115 18.60 2.93 -1.63
CA MET A 115 18.98 2.11 -0.48
C MET A 115 20.24 1.28 -0.70
N THR A 116 20.52 0.87 -1.94
CA THR A 116 21.74 0.13 -2.29
C THR A 116 22.94 1.05 -2.59
N GLU A 117 22.73 2.36 -2.63
CA GLU A 117 23.74 3.34 -3.05
C GLU A 117 24.23 4.22 -1.90
N ARG A 118 23.39 4.44 -0.87
CA ARG A 118 23.69 5.29 0.28
C ARG A 118 23.32 4.57 1.56
N GLU A 119 24.27 3.81 2.10
CA GLU A 119 24.16 3.23 3.43
C GLU A 119 24.44 4.33 4.44
N LEU A 120 23.40 4.74 5.18
CA LEU A 120 23.56 5.71 6.25
C LEU A 120 24.27 5.02 7.43
N GLU A 121 25.50 5.43 7.71
CA GLU A 121 26.29 4.88 8.84
C GLU A 121 25.58 5.03 10.20
N GLU A 122 24.73 6.04 10.34
CA GLU A 122 24.10 6.42 11.62
C GLU A 122 22.67 5.87 11.80
N ALA A 123 22.05 5.34 10.76
CA ALA A 123 20.62 4.99 10.81
C ALA A 123 20.33 3.66 11.53
N HIS A 124 21.35 2.85 11.85
CA HIS A 124 21.15 1.48 12.29
C HIS A 124 22.14 1.05 13.38
N HIS A 125 21.64 0.43 14.46
CA HIS A 125 22.46 -0.28 15.45
C HIS A 125 23.24 -1.48 14.85
N VAL A 126 23.03 -1.78 13.57
CA VAL A 126 23.61 -2.89 12.79
C VAL A 126 24.07 -2.36 11.44
N LYS A 127 25.30 -2.64 11.03
CA LYS A 127 25.83 -2.44 9.68
C LYS A 127 25.37 -3.58 8.78
N ILE A 128 24.63 -3.26 7.73
CA ILE A 128 24.21 -4.19 6.69
C ILE A 128 24.57 -3.59 5.34
N ALA A 129 25.43 -4.29 4.59
CA ALA A 129 25.81 -3.93 3.24
C ALA A 129 24.69 -4.34 2.26
N HIS A 130 23.73 -3.46 1.99
CA HIS A 130 22.61 -3.74 1.09
C HIS A 130 23.07 -4.04 -0.33
N LYS A 131 24.16 -3.39 -0.78
CA LYS A 131 24.73 -3.67 -2.10
C LYS A 131 25.10 -5.13 -2.25
N LEU A 132 25.84 -5.68 -1.27
CA LEU A 132 26.25 -7.09 -1.28
C LEU A 132 25.02 -8.02 -1.26
N HIS A 133 24.08 -7.81 -0.34
CA HIS A 133 22.95 -8.72 -0.16
C HIS A 133 21.96 -8.67 -1.34
N VAL A 134 21.65 -7.48 -1.86
CA VAL A 134 20.64 -7.30 -2.90
C VAL A 134 21.22 -7.48 -4.30
N GLN A 135 22.40 -6.93 -4.57
CA GLN A 135 22.99 -6.97 -5.93
C GLN A 135 23.81 -8.24 -6.17
N ASP A 136 24.66 -8.63 -5.22
CA ASP A 136 25.59 -9.76 -5.43
C ASP A 136 24.92 -11.08 -5.05
N SER A 137 24.27 -11.14 -3.88
CA SER A 137 23.57 -12.34 -3.39
C SER A 137 22.13 -12.49 -3.91
N LYS A 138 21.63 -11.53 -4.70
CA LYS A 138 20.29 -11.54 -5.31
C LYS A 138 19.13 -11.69 -4.32
N LEU A 139 19.32 -11.27 -3.07
CA LEU A 139 18.24 -11.27 -2.08
C LEU A 139 17.25 -10.14 -2.35
N MET A 140 15.99 -10.41 -2.05
CA MET A 140 14.91 -9.44 -2.10
C MET A 140 14.83 -8.64 -0.79
N CYS A 141 14.31 -7.42 -0.86
CA CYS A 141 13.99 -6.58 0.29
C CYS A 141 13.12 -7.35 1.29
N ILE A 142 12.14 -8.10 0.78
CA ILE A 142 11.21 -8.89 1.60
C ILE A 142 11.84 -10.13 2.24
N ASP A 143 13.01 -10.58 1.79
CA ASP A 143 13.69 -11.72 2.43
C ASP A 143 14.15 -11.37 3.84
N CYS A 144 14.48 -10.09 4.07
CA CYS A 144 14.85 -9.55 5.37
C CYS A 144 13.72 -8.75 6.02
N HIS A 145 12.99 -7.92 5.25
CA HIS A 145 11.93 -7.05 5.73
C HIS A 145 10.53 -7.71 5.65
N ARG A 146 10.36 -8.86 6.31
CA ARG A 146 9.14 -9.69 6.22
C ARG A 146 7.89 -9.10 6.90
N ASN A 147 8.05 -8.13 7.81
CA ASN A 147 6.99 -7.69 8.74
C ASN A 147 6.59 -6.20 8.59
N ILE A 148 6.57 -5.70 7.35
CA ILE A 148 6.26 -4.29 7.08
C ILE A 148 4.78 -3.95 7.38
N ALA A 149 3.86 -4.88 7.08
CA ALA A 149 2.41 -4.68 7.25
C ALA A 149 1.67 -5.91 7.83
N HIS A 150 2.05 -7.14 7.46
CA HIS A 150 1.25 -8.34 7.75
C HIS A 150 1.81 -9.24 8.87
N GLU A 151 1.98 -8.74 10.09
CA GLU A 151 2.40 -9.59 11.22
C GLU A 151 1.26 -9.87 12.21
N LYS A 152 1.04 -11.16 12.50
CA LYS A 152 -0.06 -11.62 13.38
C LYS A 152 0.22 -11.43 14.88
N ILE A 153 1.46 -11.15 15.30
CA ILE A 153 1.90 -11.42 16.69
C ILE A 153 2.60 -10.23 17.37
N GLU A 154 3.34 -9.38 16.65
CA GLU A 154 4.16 -8.33 17.27
C GLU A 154 4.06 -6.97 16.54
N ALA A 155 4.49 -5.90 17.21
CA ALA A 155 4.43 -4.55 16.66
C ALA A 155 5.28 -4.45 15.37
N GLY A 156 4.65 -4.04 14.27
CA GLY A 156 5.32 -3.86 12.98
C GLY A 156 6.57 -3.02 13.12
N THR A 157 7.71 -3.60 12.71
CA THR A 157 9.01 -2.96 12.69
C THR A 157 9.56 -3.02 11.27
N ASN A 158 10.31 -2.01 10.86
CA ASN A 158 11.05 -2.01 9.61
C ASN A 158 12.40 -2.74 9.73
N ARG A 159 12.79 -3.18 10.93
CA ARG A 159 14.07 -3.83 11.17
C ARG A 159 13.94 -5.36 11.07
N PRO A 160 14.80 -6.04 10.30
CA PRO A 160 14.87 -7.50 10.29
C PRO A 160 15.15 -8.07 11.69
N ARG A 161 14.58 -9.24 11.98
CA ARG A 161 14.82 -9.94 13.25
C ARG A 161 16.19 -10.61 13.20
N LYS A 162 16.80 -10.82 14.39
CA LYS A 162 18.02 -11.63 14.51
C LYS A 162 17.87 -13.00 13.84
N LEU A 163 16.72 -13.65 14.06
CA LEU A 163 16.43 -14.97 13.49
C LEU A 163 16.51 -14.98 11.96
N THR A 164 16.09 -13.90 11.30
CA THR A 164 16.19 -13.77 9.84
C THR A 164 17.64 -13.77 9.36
N CYS A 165 18.58 -13.23 10.14
CA CYS A 165 20.01 -13.30 9.84
C CYS A 165 20.55 -14.72 10.06
N VAL A 166 20.13 -15.39 11.14
CA VAL A 166 20.59 -16.75 11.52
C VAL A 166 20.24 -17.77 10.43
N GLU A 167 19.16 -17.57 9.67
CA GLU A 167 18.79 -18.44 8.54
C GLU A 167 19.92 -18.63 7.52
N CYS A 168 20.87 -17.69 7.42
CA CYS A 168 22.03 -17.80 6.52
C CYS A 168 23.39 -17.65 7.24
N HIS A 169 23.42 -16.97 8.39
CA HIS A 169 24.65 -16.61 9.11
C HIS A 169 24.84 -17.41 10.41
N GLU A 170 24.34 -18.65 10.50
CA GLU A 170 24.37 -19.47 11.73
C GLU A 170 25.75 -19.53 12.40
N GLU A 171 26.81 -19.73 11.61
CA GLU A 171 28.20 -19.78 12.09
C GLU A 171 28.67 -18.44 12.65
N ASP A 172 28.22 -17.31 12.09
CA ASP A 172 28.56 -15.98 12.58
C ASP A 172 27.94 -15.70 13.95
N PHE A 173 26.92 -16.46 14.37
CA PHE A 173 26.30 -16.37 15.70
C PHE A 173 26.86 -17.36 16.73
N SER A 174 27.78 -18.24 16.33
CA SER A 174 28.30 -19.34 17.18
C SER A 174 29.47 -18.93 18.10
N GLY A 175 29.94 -17.67 18.01
CA GLY A 175 31.06 -17.14 18.78
C GLY A 175 30.69 -16.43 20.09
N GLY A 176 31.72 -15.94 20.80
CA GLY A 176 31.59 -15.12 21.99
C GLY A 176 31.06 -13.69 21.72
N PRO A 177 31.10 -12.79 22.72
CA PRO A 177 30.57 -11.42 22.60
C PRO A 177 31.09 -10.62 21.38
N GLU A 178 32.30 -10.93 20.91
CA GLU A 178 32.94 -10.31 19.75
C GLU A 178 32.20 -10.60 18.44
N ALA A 179 31.55 -11.77 18.34
CA ALA A 179 30.76 -12.16 17.18
C ALA A 179 29.58 -11.19 16.93
N CYS A 180 29.03 -10.62 17.98
CA CYS A 180 27.95 -9.61 17.89
C CYS A 180 28.40 -8.34 17.15
N MET A 181 29.67 -7.95 17.34
CA MET A 181 30.24 -6.71 16.78
C MET A 181 30.58 -6.82 15.30
N LYS A 182 30.54 -8.03 14.72
CA LYS A 182 30.63 -8.21 13.25
C LYS A 182 29.54 -7.44 12.52
N CYS A 183 28.37 -7.33 13.13
CA CYS A 183 27.22 -6.64 12.56
C CYS A 183 26.82 -5.41 13.38
N HIS A 184 26.93 -5.44 14.71
CA HIS A 184 26.49 -4.32 15.55
C HIS A 184 27.54 -3.20 15.67
N ILE A 185 27.14 -1.94 15.39
CA ILE A 185 28.00 -0.75 15.62
C ILE A 185 27.90 -0.21 17.04
N LYS A 186 26.77 -0.49 17.70
CA LYS A 186 26.49 -0.13 19.08
C LYS A 186 25.53 -1.19 19.63
N ILE A 187 25.94 -1.88 20.69
CA ILE A 187 25.04 -2.80 21.40
C ILE A 187 24.15 -1.95 22.31
N PRO A 188 22.82 -1.92 22.13
CA PRO A 188 21.95 -1.20 23.04
C PRO A 188 21.96 -1.89 24.41
N VAL A 189 22.23 -1.12 25.46
CA VAL A 189 22.36 -1.59 26.87
C VAL A 189 21.01 -1.95 27.51
N LYS A 190 19.97 -2.27 26.71
CA LYS A 190 18.62 -2.57 27.22
C LYS A 190 18.04 -3.85 26.62
N SER A 191 18.75 -4.96 26.83
CA SER A 191 18.14 -6.31 26.84
C SER A 191 17.68 -6.73 28.25
N LEU A 192 17.87 -5.88 29.26
CA LEU A 192 17.27 -6.05 30.58
C LEU A 192 15.93 -5.28 30.65
N SER A 193 14.88 -5.89 30.10
CA SER A 193 13.56 -5.74 30.66
C SER A 193 13.13 -7.14 31.11
N PRO A 194 13.05 -7.39 32.44
CA PRO A 194 12.49 -8.64 32.95
C PRO A 194 10.98 -8.64 32.71
N SER A 195 10.46 -9.83 32.36
CA SER A 195 9.08 -10.31 32.55
C SER A 195 7.93 -9.33 32.34
#